data_AF-A0A534S466-F1
#
_entry.id   AF-A0A534S466-F1
#
_cell.length_a   1.000
_cell.length_b   1.000
_cell.length_c   1.000
_cell.angle_alpha   90.00
_cell.angle_beta   90.00
_cell.angle_gamma   90.00
#
_symmetry.space_group_name_H-M   'P 1'
#
loop_
_entity.id
_entity.type
_entity.pdbx_description
1 polymer ?
#
loop_
_entity_poly.entity_id
_entity_poly.type
_entity_poly.pdbx_seq_one_letter_code
_entity_poly.pdbx_strand_id
1 'polypeptide(L)'
;MWNGELASVCRRHPDLVAIYEAPGGGLALLLRQTLVPLHEERGRWFNETRRAARAVVTSLRAAGVTEEVSVLQWRQLVDVAAVLTGWLCRYLGDAERCAQLSDIVSARLADRAAPISSTLLDWYRDMAPSWLAVEPEVRRRLIIRTHLWIAERVLLPMARGADPLAADLGPTGRLAWRLVRIVPPGELDVWKAWIRLTITDLQRALSWPAGRRTEVWVRWLFDIPYSIPVTGRRPRDVPVGGSTRAPRR
;
A
#
# COMPACT_ATOMS: atom_id res chain seq x y z
N MET A 1 15.29 -27.67 24.22
CA MET A 1 14.58 -27.94 25.50
C MET A 1 14.52 -26.63 26.27
N TRP A 2 13.34 -26.03 26.43
CA TRP A 2 13.20 -24.74 27.11
C TRP A 2 13.38 -24.96 28.61
N ASN A 3 14.50 -24.50 29.19
CA ASN A 3 14.87 -24.72 30.59
C ASN A 3 14.56 -23.49 31.46
N GLY A 4 14.60 -23.65 32.79
CA GLY A 4 14.39 -22.55 33.74
C GLY A 4 15.40 -21.41 33.61
N GLU A 5 16.58 -21.70 33.06
CA GLU A 5 17.65 -20.74 32.80
C GLU A 5 17.29 -19.77 31.66
N LEU A 6 16.73 -20.26 30.55
CA LEU A 6 16.22 -19.44 29.45
C LEU A 6 15.08 -18.52 29.91
N ALA A 7 14.17 -19.02 30.76
CA ALA A 7 13.12 -18.20 31.35
C ALA A 7 13.69 -17.11 32.28
N SER A 8 14.78 -17.38 33.00
CA SER A 8 15.51 -16.39 33.80
C SER A 8 16.18 -15.32 32.93
N VAL A 9 16.80 -15.72 31.82
CA VAL A 9 17.37 -14.80 30.82
C VAL A 9 16.29 -13.88 30.26
N CYS A 10 15.14 -14.43 29.87
CA CYS A 10 14.03 -13.66 29.31
C CYS A 10 13.48 -12.62 30.31
N ARG A 11 13.36 -12.98 31.60
CA ARG A 11 12.89 -12.07 32.66
C ARG A 11 13.75 -10.82 32.87
N ARG A 12 15.02 -10.85 32.45
CA ARG A 12 15.92 -9.67 32.54
C ARG A 12 15.62 -8.61 31.47
N HIS A 13 14.80 -8.92 30.48
CA HIS A 13 14.45 -8.01 29.40
C HIS A 13 13.02 -7.52 29.56
N PRO A 14 12.81 -6.34 30.16
CA PRO A 14 11.45 -5.84 30.38
C PRO A 14 10.70 -5.69 29.05
N ASP A 15 11.38 -5.29 27.97
CA ASP A 15 10.80 -5.10 26.63
C ASP A 15 10.32 -6.38 25.94
N LEU A 16 10.66 -7.56 26.47
CA LEU A 16 10.22 -8.84 25.94
C LEU A 16 8.85 -9.23 26.52
N VAL A 17 7.85 -9.32 25.65
CA VAL A 17 6.48 -9.69 26.02
C VAL A 17 6.29 -11.19 25.95
N ALA A 18 6.71 -11.83 24.85
CA ALA A 18 6.57 -13.26 24.66
C ALA A 18 7.62 -13.84 23.68
N ILE A 19 7.84 -15.15 23.76
CA ILE A 19 8.58 -15.92 22.76
C ILE A 19 7.74 -17.10 22.29
N TYR A 20 7.60 -17.23 20.97
CA TYR A 20 6.92 -18.32 20.30
C TYR A 20 7.92 -19.21 19.57
N GLU A 21 7.68 -20.52 19.56
CA GLU A 21 8.49 -21.50 18.84
C GLU A 21 7.69 -22.10 17.69
N ALA A 22 8.29 -22.10 16.50
CA ALA A 22 7.78 -22.76 15.31
C ALA A 22 7.88 -24.28 15.46
N PRO A 23 7.06 -25.06 14.74
CA PRO A 23 7.24 -26.51 14.64
C PRO A 23 8.64 -26.92 14.15
N GLY A 24 9.31 -26.07 13.37
CA GLY A 24 10.68 -26.27 12.89
C GLY A 24 11.80 -25.74 13.81
N GLY A 25 11.48 -25.34 15.06
CA GLY A 25 12.45 -24.87 16.05
C GLY A 25 12.82 -23.38 15.98
N GLY A 26 12.42 -22.66 14.92
CA GLY A 26 12.63 -21.22 14.83
C GLY A 26 11.88 -20.44 15.92
N LEU A 27 12.48 -19.36 16.42
CA LEU A 27 11.88 -18.54 17.48
C LEU A 27 11.33 -17.22 16.93
N ALA A 28 10.23 -16.76 17.50
CA ALA A 28 9.63 -15.46 17.21
C ALA A 28 9.48 -14.66 18.52
N LEU A 29 10.11 -13.48 18.56
CA LEU A 29 10.05 -12.57 19.69
C LEU A 29 8.89 -11.59 19.52
N LEU A 30 8.05 -11.48 20.53
CA LEU A 30 7.10 -10.40 20.69
C LEU A 30 7.68 -9.37 21.66
N LEU A 31 7.96 -8.17 21.19
CA LEU A 31 8.40 -7.07 22.03
C LEU A 31 7.24 -6.18 22.47
N ARG A 32 7.47 -5.27 23.42
CA ARG A 32 6.44 -4.34 23.92
C ARG A 32 6.03 -3.29 22.88
N GLN A 33 6.89 -2.96 21.92
CA GLN A 33 6.59 -1.93 20.92
C GLN A 33 5.37 -2.32 20.07
N THR A 34 4.56 -1.31 19.68
CA THR A 34 3.39 -1.51 18.83
C THR A 34 3.76 -2.21 17.52
N LEU A 35 2.88 -3.07 17.01
CA LEU A 35 3.06 -3.72 15.71
C LEU A 35 2.77 -2.77 14.54
N VAL A 36 2.09 -1.65 14.81
CA VAL A 36 1.69 -0.64 13.82
C VAL A 36 2.08 0.75 14.34
N PRO A 37 3.33 1.20 14.12
CA PRO A 37 3.74 2.55 14.52
C PRO A 37 3.12 3.61 13.62
N LEU A 38 2.85 4.79 14.18
CA LEU A 38 2.49 5.97 13.39
C LEU A 38 3.67 6.39 12.49
N HIS A 39 3.38 7.09 11.40
CA HIS A 39 4.42 7.47 10.42
C HIS A 39 5.51 8.33 11.06
N GLU A 40 5.11 9.29 11.88
CA GLU A 40 5.98 10.24 12.58
C GLU A 40 6.87 9.55 13.62
N GLU A 41 6.40 8.45 14.21
CA GLU A 41 7.10 7.70 15.25
C GLU A 41 8.02 6.61 14.68
N ARG A 42 7.94 6.33 13.38
CA ARG A 42 8.56 5.15 12.75
C ARG A 42 10.08 5.08 12.95
N GLY A 43 10.77 6.22 12.88
CA GLY A 43 12.22 6.27 13.11
C GLY A 43 12.60 5.90 14.54
N ARG A 44 11.89 6.45 15.52
CA ARG A 44 12.06 6.16 16.94
C ARG A 44 11.70 4.71 17.26
N TRP A 45 10.52 4.28 16.82
CA TRP A 45 10.03 2.91 16.97
C TRP A 45 11.02 1.88 16.44
N PHE A 46 11.59 2.10 15.25
CA PHE A 46 12.54 1.17 14.65
C PHE A 46 13.81 1.04 15.48
N ASN A 47 14.34 2.16 15.97
CA ASN A 47 15.55 2.19 16.79
C ASN A 47 15.32 1.51 18.15
N GLU A 48 14.19 1.79 18.82
CA GLU A 48 13.84 1.18 20.10
C GLU A 48 13.60 -0.33 19.96
N THR A 49 12.81 -0.75 18.96
CA THR A 49 12.54 -2.17 18.67
C THR A 49 13.85 -2.91 18.34
N ARG A 50 14.73 -2.31 17.53
CA ARG A 50 16.03 -2.90 17.17
C ARG A 50 16.97 -3.03 18.37
N ARG A 51 17.00 -2.02 19.25
CA ARG A 51 17.79 -2.05 20.48
C ARG A 51 17.30 -3.18 21.39
N ALA A 52 16.00 -3.27 21.65
CA ALA A 52 15.40 -4.30 22.49
C ALA A 52 15.63 -5.70 21.90
N ALA A 53 15.35 -5.90 20.60
CA ALA A 53 15.59 -7.17 19.91
C ALA A 53 17.05 -7.62 20.03
N ARG A 54 18.02 -6.72 19.80
CA ARG A 54 19.45 -7.04 19.90
C ARG A 54 19.85 -7.46 21.31
N ALA A 55 19.35 -6.77 22.35
CA ALA A 55 19.65 -7.11 23.74
C ALA A 55 19.13 -8.51 24.11
N VAL A 56 17.89 -8.81 23.72
CA VAL A 56 17.28 -10.13 23.94
C VAL A 56 18.04 -11.21 23.17
N VAL A 57 18.25 -11.04 21.86
CA VAL A 57 18.95 -12.01 21.01
C VAL A 57 20.36 -12.28 21.52
N THR A 58 21.12 -11.24 21.87
CA THR A 58 22.48 -11.41 22.42
C THR A 58 22.47 -12.26 23.69
N SER A 59 21.49 -12.03 24.57
CA SER A 59 21.36 -12.80 25.81
C SER A 59 20.93 -14.25 25.56
N LEU A 60 20.04 -14.49 24.58
CA LEU A 60 19.65 -15.83 24.17
C LEU A 60 20.82 -16.60 23.54
N ARG A 61 21.63 -15.93 22.69
CA ARG A 61 22.86 -16.52 22.12
C ARG A 61 23.85 -16.89 23.21
N ALA A 62 24.06 -16.02 24.20
CA ALA A 62 24.93 -16.30 25.34
C ALA A 62 24.43 -17.47 26.21
N ALA A 63 23.11 -17.70 26.23
CA ALA A 63 22.46 -18.83 26.88
C ALA A 63 22.41 -20.11 26.02
N GLY A 64 23.04 -20.11 24.84
CA GLY A 64 23.16 -21.29 23.98
C GLY A 64 22.06 -21.48 22.93
N VAL A 65 21.14 -20.54 22.74
CA VAL A 65 20.15 -20.58 21.65
C VAL A 65 20.88 -20.41 20.31
N THR A 66 20.73 -21.35 19.40
CA THR A 66 21.38 -21.35 18.06
C THR A 66 20.38 -21.19 16.92
N GLU A 67 19.10 -21.35 17.22
CA GLU A 67 17.96 -21.29 16.30
C GLU A 67 17.79 -19.90 15.67
N GLU A 68 17.14 -19.83 14.51
CA GLU A 68 16.83 -18.54 13.88
C GLU A 68 15.82 -17.77 14.75
N VAL A 69 16.09 -16.48 14.97
CA VAL A 69 15.24 -15.61 15.78
C VAL A 69 14.66 -14.51 14.91
N SER A 70 13.34 -14.50 14.79
CA SER A 70 12.56 -13.46 14.12
C SER A 70 11.91 -12.52 15.13
N VAL A 71 11.63 -11.27 14.74
CA VAL A 71 10.95 -10.28 15.59
C VAL A 71 9.59 -9.97 14.99
N LEU A 72 8.52 -10.17 15.76
CA LEU A 72 7.14 -10.03 15.27
C LEU A 72 6.82 -8.60 14.81
N GLN A 73 7.40 -7.59 15.45
CA GLN A 73 7.29 -6.18 15.05
C GLN A 73 7.77 -5.89 13.62
N TRP A 74 8.58 -6.76 13.01
CA TRP A 74 9.07 -6.57 11.64
C TRP A 74 8.36 -7.45 10.61
N ARG A 75 7.44 -8.32 11.06
CA ARG A 75 6.68 -9.23 10.18
C ARG A 75 5.38 -8.58 9.71
N GLN A 76 4.76 -9.18 8.69
CA GLN A 76 3.43 -8.76 8.26
C GLN A 76 2.39 -9.14 9.33
N LEU A 77 1.34 -8.34 9.51
CA LEU A 77 0.31 -8.61 10.53
C LEU A 77 -0.36 -9.98 10.37
N VAL A 78 -0.50 -10.49 9.14
CA VAL A 78 -1.02 -11.84 8.86
C VAL A 78 -0.09 -12.91 9.41
N ASP A 79 1.21 -12.74 9.22
CA ASP A 79 2.21 -13.67 9.76
C ASP A 79 2.26 -13.60 11.28
N VAL A 80 2.12 -12.38 11.85
CA VAL A 80 2.05 -12.19 13.30
C VAL A 80 0.83 -12.93 13.86
N ALA A 81 -0.35 -12.77 13.26
CA ALA A 81 -1.55 -13.49 13.69
C ALA A 81 -1.38 -15.02 13.61
N ALA A 82 -0.75 -15.52 12.56
CA ALA A 82 -0.46 -16.95 12.42
C ALA A 82 0.50 -17.46 13.52
N VAL A 83 1.49 -16.66 13.92
CA VAL A 83 2.36 -17.00 15.05
C VAL A 83 1.60 -16.97 16.37
N LEU A 84 0.85 -15.89 16.64
CA LEU A 84 0.14 -15.71 17.91
C LEU A 84 -0.92 -16.80 18.14
N THR A 85 -1.51 -17.35 17.07
CA THR A 85 -2.56 -18.37 17.16
C THR A 85 -2.05 -19.80 16.98
N GLY A 86 -0.97 -20.00 16.21
CA GLY A 86 -0.54 -21.33 15.77
C GLY A 86 0.80 -21.80 16.31
N TRP A 87 1.65 -20.91 16.84
CA TRP A 87 2.96 -21.30 17.37
C TRP A 87 2.91 -21.52 18.88
N LEU A 88 3.78 -22.38 19.38
CA LEU A 88 3.82 -22.71 20.79
C LEU A 88 4.47 -21.56 21.58
N CYS A 89 3.71 -20.93 22.48
CA CYS A 89 4.25 -19.92 23.38
C CYS A 89 5.15 -20.58 24.44
N ARG A 90 6.46 -20.28 24.40
CA ARG A 90 7.47 -20.81 25.33
C ARG A 90 7.76 -19.89 26.50
N TYR A 91 7.54 -18.60 26.31
CA TYR A 91 7.73 -17.60 27.33
C TYR A 91 6.67 -16.51 27.19
N LEU A 92 6.07 -16.13 28.31
CA LEU A 92 5.14 -15.02 28.42
C LEU A 92 5.53 -14.20 29.65
N GLY A 93 6.09 -13.02 29.42
CA GLY A 93 6.52 -12.08 30.46
C GLY A 93 5.45 -11.05 30.83
N ASP A 94 4.55 -10.73 29.88
CA ASP A 94 3.55 -9.67 30.02
C ASP A 94 2.26 -10.08 29.31
N ALA A 95 1.37 -10.76 30.03
CA ALA A 95 0.15 -11.33 29.47
C ALA A 95 -0.83 -10.24 29.00
N GLU A 96 -0.94 -9.14 29.74
CA GLU A 96 -1.82 -8.02 29.41
C GLU A 96 -1.36 -7.33 28.11
N ARG A 97 -0.07 -7.01 27.99
CA ARG A 97 0.45 -6.43 26.76
C ARG A 97 0.37 -7.39 25.58
N CYS A 98 0.56 -8.69 25.81
CA CYS A 98 0.40 -9.71 24.78
C CYS A 98 -1.03 -9.73 24.23
N ALA A 99 -2.04 -9.72 25.12
CA ALA A 99 -3.45 -9.65 24.74
C ALA A 99 -3.74 -8.36 23.95
N GLN A 100 -3.29 -7.22 24.45
CA GLN A 100 -3.47 -5.93 23.77
C GLN A 100 -2.87 -5.90 22.36
N LEU A 101 -1.66 -6.45 22.17
CA LEU A 101 -1.02 -6.53 20.86
C LEU A 101 -1.78 -7.49 19.94
N SER A 102 -2.31 -8.59 20.47
CA SER A 102 -3.16 -9.53 19.73
C SER A 102 -4.48 -8.89 19.28
N ASP A 103 -5.12 -8.09 20.14
CA ASP A 103 -6.35 -7.36 19.81
C ASP A 103 -6.10 -6.32 18.70
N ILE A 104 -4.98 -5.60 18.77
CA ILE A 104 -4.58 -4.66 17.71
C ILE A 104 -4.42 -5.40 16.38
N VAL A 105 -3.77 -6.57 16.37
CA VAL A 105 -3.61 -7.38 15.16
C VAL A 105 -4.98 -7.79 14.61
N SER A 106 -5.86 -8.32 15.46
CA SER A 106 -7.20 -8.75 15.07
C SER A 106 -8.03 -7.60 14.50
N ALA A 107 -8.06 -6.46 15.17
CA ALA A 107 -8.76 -5.26 14.70
C ALA A 107 -8.23 -4.78 13.34
N ARG A 108 -6.91 -4.75 13.16
CA ARG A 108 -6.29 -4.32 11.89
C ARG A 108 -6.50 -5.31 10.75
N LEU A 109 -6.57 -6.60 11.06
CA LEU A 109 -6.91 -7.61 10.06
C LEU A 109 -8.39 -7.54 9.69
N ALA A 110 -9.27 -7.25 10.65
CA ALA A 110 -10.69 -6.99 10.38
C ALA A 110 -10.88 -5.72 9.52
N ASP A 111 -10.17 -4.63 9.83
CA ASP A 111 -10.14 -3.40 8.99
C ASP A 111 -9.68 -3.72 7.56
N ARG A 112 -8.70 -4.61 7.41
CA ARG A 112 -8.14 -5.02 6.11
C ARG A 112 -9.07 -5.95 5.33
N ALA A 113 -9.92 -6.70 6.03
CA ALA A 113 -10.95 -7.55 5.44
C ALA A 113 -12.18 -6.76 4.98
N ALA A 114 -12.33 -5.47 5.35
CA ALA A 114 -13.34 -4.59 4.82
C ALA A 114 -12.99 -4.21 3.38
N PRO A 115 -13.66 -4.75 2.35
CA PRO A 115 -13.10 -4.72 1.01
C PRO A 115 -13.29 -3.38 0.28
N ILE A 116 -14.13 -2.50 0.83
CA ILE A 116 -14.22 -1.07 0.53
C ILE A 116 -14.70 -0.48 1.86
N SER A 117 -13.81 0.10 2.66
CA SER A 117 -14.24 0.79 3.88
C SER A 117 -15.26 1.87 3.50
N SER A 118 -16.32 2.07 4.30
CA SER A 118 -17.25 3.20 4.12
C SER A 118 -16.49 4.52 3.97
N THR A 119 -15.36 4.65 4.68
CA THR A 119 -14.41 5.76 4.58
C THR A 119 -13.88 6.02 3.16
N LEU A 120 -13.63 4.96 2.38
CA LEU A 120 -13.15 5.10 1.00
C LEU A 120 -14.27 5.55 0.06
N LEU A 121 -15.48 5.03 0.26
CA LEU A 121 -16.65 5.43 -0.53
C LEU A 121 -17.04 6.88 -0.25
N ASP A 122 -16.97 7.30 1.02
CA ASP A 122 -17.23 8.67 1.44
C ASP A 122 -16.15 9.61 0.89
N TRP A 123 -14.86 9.26 1.01
CA TRP A 123 -13.77 10.02 0.41
C TRP A 123 -13.94 10.21 -1.12
N TYR A 124 -14.29 9.13 -1.84
CA TYR A 124 -14.47 9.22 -3.29
C TYR A 124 -15.65 10.14 -3.65
N ARG A 125 -16.73 10.10 -2.85
CA ARG A 125 -17.90 10.97 -3.01
C ARG A 125 -17.55 12.43 -2.74
N ASP A 126 -16.78 12.70 -1.69
CA ASP A 126 -16.32 14.04 -1.33
C ASP A 126 -15.40 14.64 -2.41
N MET A 127 -14.60 13.80 -3.08
CA MET A 127 -13.74 14.23 -4.20
C MET A 127 -14.48 14.37 -5.54
N ALA A 128 -15.73 13.88 -5.65
CA ALA A 128 -16.48 13.90 -6.90
C ALA A 128 -16.58 15.29 -7.58
N PRO A 129 -16.81 16.40 -6.84
CA PRO A 129 -16.80 17.74 -7.44
C PRO A 129 -15.48 18.08 -8.14
N SER A 130 -14.34 17.70 -7.56
CA SER A 130 -13.01 17.94 -8.14
C SER A 130 -12.82 17.20 -9.46
N TRP A 131 -13.34 15.99 -9.58
CA TRP A 131 -13.26 15.19 -10.81
C TRP A 131 -14.20 15.70 -11.90
N LEU A 132 -15.40 16.13 -11.51
CA LEU A 132 -16.43 16.63 -12.43
C LEU A 132 -16.14 18.05 -12.93
N ALA A 133 -15.41 18.85 -12.14
CA ALA A 133 -14.97 20.19 -12.52
C ALA A 133 -13.76 20.20 -13.46
N VAL A 134 -13.13 19.04 -13.75
CA VAL A 134 -11.94 19.00 -14.62
C VAL A 134 -12.29 19.44 -16.05
N GLU A 135 -11.50 20.37 -16.56
CA GLU A 135 -11.47 20.73 -17.98
C GLU A 135 -10.10 20.37 -18.60
N PRO A 136 -10.04 20.12 -19.93
CA PRO A 136 -11.17 20.05 -20.88
C PRO A 136 -12.05 18.79 -20.68
N GLU A 137 -13.29 18.79 -21.20
CA GLU A 137 -14.23 17.64 -21.12
C GLU A 137 -13.58 16.29 -21.47
N VAL A 138 -12.74 16.24 -22.50
CA VAL A 138 -12.02 15.02 -22.90
C VAL A 138 -11.18 14.47 -21.73
N ARG A 139 -10.48 15.34 -20.98
CA ARG A 139 -9.71 14.97 -19.79
C ARG A 139 -10.61 14.37 -18.71
N ARG A 140 -11.71 15.04 -18.40
CA ARG A 140 -12.70 14.58 -17.42
C ARG A 140 -13.22 13.20 -17.77
N ARG A 141 -13.63 12.99 -19.03
CA ARG A 141 -14.14 11.69 -19.50
C ARG A 141 -13.07 10.59 -19.41
N LEU A 142 -11.82 10.90 -19.73
CA LEU A 142 -10.69 9.96 -19.57
C LEU A 142 -10.45 9.58 -18.10
N ILE A 143 -10.48 10.56 -17.18
CA ILE A 143 -10.35 10.33 -15.72
C ILE A 143 -11.48 9.44 -15.22
N ILE A 144 -12.74 9.83 -15.46
CA ILE A 144 -13.91 9.07 -15.00
C ILE A 144 -13.91 7.67 -15.60
N ARG A 145 -13.51 7.51 -16.86
CA ARG A 145 -13.44 6.17 -17.47
C ARG A 145 -12.36 5.29 -16.82
N THR A 146 -11.25 5.88 -16.40
CA THR A 146 -10.19 5.19 -15.67
C THR A 146 -10.66 4.80 -14.27
N HIS A 147 -11.36 5.69 -13.57
CA HIS A 147 -11.97 5.42 -12.26
C HIS A 147 -12.97 4.25 -12.32
N LEU A 148 -13.83 4.22 -13.33
CA LEU A 148 -14.75 3.09 -13.57
C LEU A 148 -13.99 1.78 -13.78
N TRP A 149 -12.89 1.81 -14.55
CA TRP A 149 -12.06 0.64 -14.74
C TRP A 149 -11.41 0.17 -13.42
N ILE A 150 -10.90 1.08 -12.58
CA ILE A 150 -10.35 0.76 -11.26
C ILE A 150 -11.43 0.08 -10.40
N ALA A 151 -12.64 0.64 -10.34
CA ALA A 151 -13.74 0.04 -9.59
C ALA A 151 -14.11 -1.36 -10.11
N GLU A 152 -14.31 -1.51 -11.41
CA GLU A 152 -14.76 -2.77 -12.05
C GLU A 152 -13.71 -3.87 -12.05
N ARG A 153 -12.43 -3.52 -12.28
CA ARG A 153 -11.36 -4.49 -12.56
C ARG A 153 -10.36 -4.66 -11.44
N VAL A 154 -10.31 -3.73 -10.48
CA VAL A 154 -9.41 -3.81 -9.34
C VAL A 154 -10.20 -4.01 -8.05
N LEU A 155 -11.08 -3.06 -7.71
CA LEU A 155 -11.75 -3.07 -6.41
C LEU A 155 -12.82 -4.16 -6.31
N LEU A 156 -13.65 -4.35 -7.34
CA LEU A 156 -14.71 -5.36 -7.31
C LEU A 156 -14.15 -6.81 -7.20
N PRO A 157 -13.10 -7.21 -7.93
CA PRO A 157 -12.44 -8.50 -7.71
C PRO A 157 -11.82 -8.63 -6.31
N MET A 158 -11.08 -7.61 -5.86
CA MET A 158 -10.50 -7.59 -4.51
C MET A 158 -11.59 -7.71 -3.44
N ALA A 159 -12.76 -7.10 -3.68
CA ALA A 159 -13.89 -7.18 -2.78
C ALA A 159 -14.50 -8.58 -2.64
N ARG A 160 -14.23 -9.44 -3.62
CA ARG A 160 -14.63 -10.85 -3.65
C ARG A 160 -13.48 -11.79 -3.26
N GLY A 161 -12.36 -11.24 -2.77
CA GLY A 161 -11.16 -12.01 -2.43
C GLY A 161 -10.37 -12.51 -3.64
N ALA A 162 -10.62 -11.99 -4.84
CA ALA A 162 -9.91 -12.35 -6.06
C ALA A 162 -8.84 -11.30 -6.43
N ASP A 163 -7.87 -11.71 -7.24
CA ASP A 163 -6.85 -10.80 -7.76
C ASP A 163 -7.42 -9.77 -8.76
N PRO A 164 -6.84 -8.56 -8.84
CA PRO A 164 -7.18 -7.59 -9.87
C PRO A 164 -7.04 -8.16 -11.29
N LEU A 165 -7.99 -7.84 -12.15
CA LEU A 165 -8.02 -8.25 -13.55
C LEU A 165 -7.12 -7.35 -14.41
N ALA A 166 -5.82 -7.33 -14.07
CA ALA A 166 -4.81 -6.47 -14.68
C ALA A 166 -4.33 -6.95 -16.07
N ALA A 167 -4.74 -8.13 -16.54
CA ALA A 167 -4.39 -8.62 -17.88
C ALA A 167 -4.83 -7.65 -19.01
N ASP A 168 -5.85 -6.83 -18.74
CA ASP A 168 -6.36 -5.80 -19.64
C ASP A 168 -5.52 -4.50 -19.68
N LEU A 169 -4.45 -4.39 -18.87
CA LEU A 169 -3.63 -3.16 -18.73
C LEU A 169 -2.44 -3.06 -19.69
N GLY A 170 -2.43 -3.77 -20.82
CA GLY A 170 -1.38 -3.59 -21.83
C GLY A 170 -1.52 -2.32 -22.67
N PRO A 171 -0.49 -1.94 -23.46
CA PRO A 171 -0.58 -0.88 -24.47
C PRO A 171 -1.72 -1.09 -25.48
N THR A 172 -2.09 -2.35 -25.72
CA THR A 172 -3.19 -2.81 -26.57
C THR A 172 -4.36 -3.38 -25.76
N GLY A 173 -4.35 -3.18 -24.44
CA GLY A 173 -5.33 -3.72 -23.52
C GLY A 173 -6.68 -3.01 -23.58
N ARG A 174 -7.70 -3.60 -22.95
CA ARG A 174 -9.08 -3.12 -23.02
C ARG A 174 -9.24 -1.69 -22.48
N LEU A 175 -8.47 -1.30 -21.47
CA LEU A 175 -8.49 0.08 -20.96
C LEU A 175 -7.95 1.06 -22.01
N ALA A 176 -6.80 0.76 -22.63
CA ALA A 176 -6.18 1.59 -23.66
C ALA A 176 -7.17 1.87 -24.80
N TRP A 177 -7.81 0.82 -25.34
CA TRP A 177 -8.81 0.97 -26.40
C TRP A 177 -10.03 1.81 -25.98
N ARG A 178 -10.52 1.64 -24.75
CA ARG A 178 -11.63 2.44 -24.23
C ARG A 178 -11.26 3.91 -24.11
N LEU A 179 -10.03 4.22 -23.71
CA LEU A 179 -9.55 5.61 -23.58
C LEU A 179 -9.33 6.24 -24.96
N VAL A 180 -8.73 5.53 -25.91
CA VAL A 180 -8.54 6.01 -27.29
C VAL A 180 -9.87 6.39 -27.95
N ARG A 181 -10.94 5.61 -27.71
CA ARG A 181 -12.29 5.89 -28.25
C ARG A 181 -12.96 7.14 -27.67
N ILE A 182 -12.49 7.66 -26.54
CA ILE A 182 -12.99 8.91 -25.96
C ILE A 182 -12.35 10.12 -26.66
N VAL A 183 -11.13 9.97 -27.16
CA VAL A 183 -10.36 11.07 -27.75
C VAL A 183 -10.88 11.37 -29.16
N PRO A 184 -11.17 12.64 -29.50
CA PRO A 184 -11.51 13.03 -30.87
C PRO A 184 -10.40 12.64 -31.88
N PRO A 185 -10.73 12.22 -33.11
CA PRO A 185 -9.76 11.69 -34.08
C PRO A 185 -8.57 12.61 -34.38
N GLY A 186 -8.74 13.93 -34.29
CA GLY A 186 -7.67 14.92 -34.52
C GLY A 186 -6.81 15.27 -33.29
N GLU A 187 -7.13 14.74 -32.11
CA GLU A 187 -6.44 15.07 -30.86
C GLU A 187 -5.64 13.90 -30.27
N LEU A 188 -5.63 12.75 -30.94
CA LEU A 188 -5.01 11.54 -30.39
C LEU A 188 -3.55 11.74 -30.02
N ASP A 189 -2.77 12.47 -30.81
CA ASP A 189 -1.36 12.73 -30.53
C ASP A 189 -1.14 13.57 -29.26
N VAL A 190 -2.10 14.44 -28.91
CA VAL A 190 -2.07 15.22 -27.66
C VAL A 190 -2.33 14.32 -26.44
N TRP A 191 -3.26 13.38 -26.57
CA TRP A 191 -3.69 12.53 -25.45
C TRP A 191 -2.93 11.20 -25.34
N LYS A 192 -2.18 10.80 -26.36
CA LYS A 192 -1.43 9.55 -26.40
C LYS A 192 -0.42 9.44 -25.26
N ALA A 193 0.27 10.55 -24.95
CA ALA A 193 1.21 10.61 -23.83
C ALA A 193 0.49 10.40 -22.48
N TRP A 194 -0.63 11.09 -22.28
CA TRP A 194 -1.47 10.95 -21.08
C TRP A 194 -1.95 9.50 -20.92
N ILE A 195 -2.51 8.90 -21.97
CA ILE A 195 -3.03 7.52 -21.94
C ILE A 195 -1.91 6.54 -21.58
N ARG A 196 -0.74 6.68 -22.20
CA ARG A 196 0.41 5.80 -21.94
C ARG A 196 0.89 5.92 -20.50
N LEU A 197 1.01 7.13 -19.96
CA LEU A 197 1.45 7.35 -18.58
C LEU A 197 0.43 6.79 -17.58
N THR A 198 -0.86 7.04 -17.78
CA THR A 198 -1.93 6.50 -16.91
C THR A 198 -1.86 4.97 -16.85
N ILE A 199 -1.70 4.31 -18.00
CA ILE A 199 -1.59 2.84 -18.05
C ILE A 199 -0.32 2.37 -17.34
N THR A 200 0.82 3.03 -17.60
CA THR A 200 2.12 2.66 -17.00
C THR A 200 2.10 2.79 -15.48
N ASP A 201 1.52 3.88 -14.97
CA ASP A 201 1.44 4.11 -13.52
C ASP A 201 0.45 3.16 -12.85
N LEU A 202 -0.66 2.81 -13.51
CA LEU A 202 -1.58 1.78 -13.02
C LEU A 202 -0.92 0.39 -12.99
N GLN A 203 -0.17 0.01 -14.04
CA GLN A 203 0.61 -1.23 -14.05
C GLN A 203 1.60 -1.26 -12.89
N ARG A 204 2.34 -0.17 -12.67
CA ARG A 204 3.30 -0.04 -11.58
C ARG A 204 2.62 -0.08 -10.21
N ALA A 205 1.45 0.52 -10.07
CA ALA A 205 0.68 0.48 -8.83
C ALA A 205 0.18 -0.94 -8.52
N LEU A 206 -0.26 -1.68 -9.54
CA LEU A 206 -0.76 -3.05 -9.39
C LEU A 206 0.35 -4.09 -9.24
N SER A 207 1.58 -3.79 -9.67
CA SER A 207 2.74 -4.64 -9.40
C SER A 207 3.16 -4.64 -7.93
N TRP A 208 2.58 -3.76 -7.09
CA TRP A 208 2.83 -3.78 -5.65
C TRP A 208 2.31 -5.09 -5.04
N PRO A 209 3.05 -5.68 -4.08
CA PRO A 209 2.58 -6.86 -3.36
C PRO A 209 1.19 -6.62 -2.74
N ALA A 210 0.31 -7.62 -2.76
CA ALA A 210 -1.02 -7.54 -2.14
C ALA A 210 -0.95 -7.09 -0.66
N GLY A 211 0.13 -7.48 0.03
CA GLY A 211 0.53 -7.01 1.37
C GLY A 211 0.61 -5.48 1.54
N ARG A 212 0.81 -4.71 0.46
CA ARG A 212 0.99 -3.25 0.46
C ARG A 212 -0.18 -2.47 -0.15
N ARG A 213 -1.22 -3.16 -0.63
CA ARG A 213 -2.42 -2.54 -1.24
C ARG A 213 -3.41 -2.13 -0.15
N THR A 214 -3.15 -1.01 0.50
CA THR A 214 -3.97 -0.43 1.58
C THR A 214 -4.98 0.59 1.03
N GLU A 215 -5.82 1.18 1.88
CA GLU A 215 -6.72 2.27 1.47
C GLU A 215 -5.96 3.46 0.86
N VAL A 216 -4.78 3.82 1.39
CA VAL A 216 -3.91 4.86 0.83
C VAL A 216 -3.50 4.52 -0.60
N TRP A 217 -3.20 3.25 -0.86
CA TRP A 217 -2.91 2.77 -2.21
C TRP A 217 -4.13 2.88 -3.12
N VAL A 218 -5.35 2.61 -2.62
CA VAL A 218 -6.58 2.78 -3.42
C VAL A 218 -6.82 4.25 -3.76
N ARG A 219 -6.67 5.17 -2.80
CA ARG A 219 -6.79 6.62 -3.06
C ARG A 219 -5.79 7.06 -4.13
N TRP A 220 -4.54 6.61 -4.00
CA TRP A 220 -3.51 6.88 -5.00
C TRP A 220 -3.87 6.35 -6.40
N LEU A 221 -4.50 5.17 -6.51
CA LEU A 221 -4.98 4.67 -7.82
C LEU A 221 -5.94 5.65 -8.49
N PHE A 222 -6.87 6.24 -7.74
CA PHE A 222 -7.81 7.23 -8.26
C PHE A 222 -7.13 8.57 -8.58
N ASP A 223 -6.04 8.92 -7.89
CA ASP A 223 -5.29 10.15 -8.14
C ASP A 223 -4.38 10.07 -9.38
N ILE A 224 -3.90 8.89 -9.78
CA ILE A 224 -3.04 8.69 -10.97
C ILE A 224 -3.56 9.46 -12.21
N PRO A 225 -4.78 9.21 -12.73
CA PRO A 225 -5.24 9.89 -13.93
C PRO A 225 -5.40 11.41 -13.75
N TYR A 226 -5.59 11.87 -12.52
CA TYR A 226 -5.69 13.30 -12.22
C TYR A 226 -4.31 13.98 -12.22
N SER A 227 -3.29 13.33 -11.65
CA SER A 227 -1.94 13.86 -11.48
C SER A 227 -1.15 14.03 -12.77
N ILE A 228 -1.53 13.34 -13.85
CA ILE A 228 -0.79 13.37 -15.11
C ILE A 228 -1.12 14.65 -15.89
N PRO A 229 -0.13 15.50 -16.20
CA PRO A 229 -0.35 16.71 -16.97
C PRO A 229 -0.65 16.37 -18.44
N VAL A 230 -1.50 17.18 -19.06
CA VAL A 230 -1.74 17.10 -20.51
C VAL A 230 -0.67 17.93 -21.19
N THR A 231 0.36 17.27 -21.72
CA THR A 231 1.41 17.93 -22.50
C THR A 231 0.91 18.12 -23.93
N GLY A 232 0.40 19.31 -24.24
CA GLY A 232 0.06 19.69 -25.61
C GLY A 232 -0.21 21.17 -25.73
N ARG A 233 0.69 21.90 -26.40
CA ARG A 233 0.34 23.21 -26.96
C ARG A 233 -0.81 22.98 -27.94
N ARG A 234 -1.93 23.69 -27.76
CA ARG A 234 -2.97 23.77 -28.78
C ARG A 234 -2.33 24.36 -30.05
N PRO A 235 -2.59 23.83 -31.26
CA PRO A 235 -2.18 24.45 -32.52
C PRO A 235 -2.79 25.84 -32.78
N ARG A 236 -3.63 26.37 -31.87
CA ARG A 236 -4.31 27.67 -32.02
C ARG A 236 -3.52 28.86 -31.49
N ASP A 237 -2.36 28.65 -30.87
CA ASP A 237 -1.51 29.75 -30.36
C ASP A 237 -0.37 30.13 -31.33
N VAL A 238 -0.56 29.94 -32.64
CA VAL A 238 0.28 30.63 -33.62
C VAL A 238 -0.28 32.05 -33.72
N PRO A 239 0.45 33.10 -33.30
CA PRO A 239 0.01 34.46 -33.58
C PRO A 239 -0.04 34.59 -35.10
N VAL A 240 -1.22 34.90 -35.62
CA VAL A 240 -1.39 35.32 -37.02
C VAL A 240 -0.47 36.52 -37.20
N GLY A 241 0.67 36.28 -37.85
CA GLY A 241 1.68 37.29 -38.08
C GLY A 241 1.08 38.44 -38.85
N GLY A 242 0.86 39.56 -38.15
CA GLY A 242 0.66 40.84 -38.79
C GLY A 242 1.96 41.26 -39.46
N SER A 243 1.99 41.25 -40.79
CA SER A 243 2.82 42.18 -41.56
C SER A 243 2.40 42.20 -43.02
N THR A 244 1.36 42.97 -43.33
CA THR A 244 1.21 43.52 -44.68
C THR A 244 1.83 44.91 -44.66
N ARG A 245 3.13 44.98 -44.95
CA ARG A 245 3.82 46.25 -45.19
C ARG A 245 3.68 46.59 -46.68
N ALA A 246 2.84 47.57 -46.99
CA ALA A 246 2.72 48.12 -48.34
C ALA A 246 4.01 48.84 -48.77
N PRO A 247 4.37 48.82 -50.07
CA PRO A 247 5.51 49.58 -50.57
C PRO A 247 5.14 51.06 -50.69
N ARG A 248 5.98 51.94 -50.14
CA ARG A 248 5.91 53.38 -50.43
C ARG A 248 6.52 53.64 -51.81
N ARG A 249 5.80 54.44 -52.61
CA ARG A 249 6.36 55.21 -53.73
C ARG A 249 7.23 56.34 -53.20
#